data_AF-A0A947GVW7-F1
#
_entry.id   AF-A0A947GVW7-F1
#
_cell.length_a   1.000
_cell.length_b   1.000
_cell.length_c   1.000
_cell.angle_alpha   90.00
_cell.angle_beta   90.00
_cell.angle_gamma   90.00
#
_symmetry.space_group_name_H-M   'P 1'
#
loop_
_entity.id
_entity.type
_entity.pdbx_description
1 polymer ?
#
loop_
_entity_poly.entity_id
_entity_poly.type
_entity_poly.pdbx_seq_one_letter_code
_entity_poly.pdbx_strand_id
1 'polypeptide(L)'
;MSRLPPRPDLAWTPDGAPRSVTCDDVYFSRDGGLEETRAVFLAGCGLPERWAGRARFAIGELGFGAGLNALATWEMWRRTRAPGAVLHYVSIEGFPLERDEAARAHAAFPEIAALSARLLDQWPVRARGAQRLWFVEDGFTLTVIHADAQVALDGMTGAFDAWFLDGFAPARNEAMWSASLMQRIAALSAPDARAATYSVAGAVRRALADAGFAVEKAQGFARKRERLEARLLETSARIHPLLPYSAPEAIGRVAIIGAGVAGASVAAALVKRGVEVVVFEAAAAPGAGASGNAAGLMMPRLDRADTGVSRLHLAAYLEALRTYAARGVLDAVGVVEMPDGDDDAMALADLLADPPLPETHFQNDAAGALHPRAGVVRPRAVLDALLNGVDVRCSVCIASLSRSPDGWTLHDAEGRAVCEASAVVIANGAALARFSQTRWLPLEYSRGQVEHGPLDGAPPAHALSGDGYVAPFGDSIVFGATFDRTVDPVAEADASSRARNLAQLARLAPDIAARVRLDALQSRAGIRTATPDRAPLAGLAPDAAAFNARHAGLMQGRPAQRDAPSPAHEGLYILGGLGARGFALGPLLGERIASEICAEPQALDQGALDAINPARFLIRALKRGRPVSG
;
A
#
# COMPACT_ATOMS: atom_id res chain seq x y z
N MET A 1 10.42 0.91 -21.16
CA MET A 1 11.24 1.37 -20.02
C MET A 1 11.60 0.15 -19.18
N SER A 2 12.80 0.08 -18.60
CA SER A 2 13.18 -1.03 -17.69
C SER A 2 12.21 -1.12 -16.51
N ARG A 3 11.97 -2.33 -16.00
CA ARG A 3 11.12 -2.54 -14.80
C ARG A 3 11.73 -1.91 -13.56
N LEU A 4 13.05 -1.93 -13.43
CA LEU A 4 13.75 -1.26 -12.34
C LEU A 4 13.81 0.26 -12.60
N PRO A 5 13.53 1.12 -11.61
CA PRO A 5 13.78 2.55 -11.76
C PRO A 5 15.26 2.82 -12.08
N PRO A 6 15.54 3.74 -13.03
CA PRO A 6 16.91 4.07 -13.41
C PRO A 6 17.66 4.72 -12.24
N ARG A 7 18.98 4.55 -12.20
CA ARG A 7 19.84 5.30 -11.27
C ARG A 7 20.17 6.68 -11.84
N PRO A 8 20.38 7.70 -10.98
CA PRO A 8 20.96 8.95 -11.42
C PRO A 8 22.44 8.76 -11.81
N ASP A 9 22.89 9.49 -12.83
CA ASP A 9 24.32 9.63 -13.12
C ASP A 9 24.89 10.74 -12.22
N LEU A 10 25.65 10.36 -11.19
CA LEU A 10 26.10 11.25 -10.13
C LEU A 10 27.60 11.54 -10.18
N ALA A 11 27.92 12.82 -10.14
CA ALA A 11 29.24 13.31 -9.75
C ALA A 11 29.14 13.96 -8.36
N TRP A 12 30.24 13.93 -7.62
CA TRP A 12 30.32 14.57 -6.30
C TRP A 12 31.25 15.75 -6.35
N THR A 13 30.79 16.90 -5.87
CA THR A 13 31.61 18.10 -5.81
C THR A 13 32.63 17.98 -4.66
N PRO A 14 33.73 18.77 -4.66
CA PRO A 14 34.74 18.74 -3.61
C PRO A 14 34.18 19.04 -2.20
N ASP A 15 33.12 19.84 -2.13
CA ASP A 15 32.34 20.20 -0.95
C ASP A 15 31.30 19.12 -0.54
N GLY A 16 31.24 17.99 -1.24
CA GLY A 16 30.44 16.83 -0.86
C GLY A 16 28.98 16.86 -1.34
N ALA A 17 28.59 17.82 -2.17
CA ALA A 17 27.25 17.88 -2.75
C ALA A 17 27.13 16.95 -3.97
N PRO A 18 26.00 16.22 -4.13
CA PRO A 18 25.74 15.45 -5.32
C PRO A 18 25.34 16.37 -6.48
N ARG A 19 25.79 16.02 -7.67
CA ARG A 19 25.49 16.69 -8.94
C ARG A 19 25.01 15.66 -9.94
N SER A 20 23.87 15.92 -10.58
CA SER A 20 23.42 15.14 -11.73
C SER A 20 24.27 15.49 -12.94
N VAL A 21 24.94 14.51 -13.52
CA VAL A 21 25.69 14.66 -14.78
C VAL A 21 24.71 14.86 -15.93
N THR A 22 23.61 14.10 -15.97
CA THR A 22 22.61 14.16 -17.03
C THR A 22 21.91 15.52 -17.12
N CYS A 23 21.54 16.10 -15.98
CA CYS A 23 20.90 17.42 -15.92
C CYS A 23 21.91 18.57 -15.75
N ASP A 24 23.20 18.25 -15.62
CA ASP A 24 24.31 19.19 -15.42
C ASP A 24 24.15 20.11 -14.18
N ASP A 25 23.40 19.67 -13.16
CA ASP A 25 22.90 20.50 -12.06
C ASP A 25 23.13 19.88 -10.67
N VAL A 26 23.16 20.72 -9.63
CA VAL A 26 23.34 20.29 -8.23
C VAL A 26 22.00 19.97 -7.57
N TYR A 27 22.00 19.02 -6.62
CA TYR A 27 20.77 18.63 -5.90
C TYR A 27 20.34 19.63 -4.81
N PHE A 28 21.26 20.47 -4.33
CA PHE A 28 20.95 21.53 -3.37
C PHE A 28 21.98 22.65 -3.48
N SER A 29 21.59 23.86 -3.07
CA SER A 29 22.47 25.03 -3.08
C SER A 29 23.68 24.85 -2.16
N ARG A 30 24.83 25.35 -2.61
CA ARG A 30 26.05 25.49 -1.81
C ARG A 30 25.93 26.55 -0.72
N ASP A 31 24.98 27.48 -0.86
CA ASP A 31 24.74 28.56 0.08
C ASP A 31 23.85 28.12 1.29
N GLY A 32 23.47 26.83 1.36
CA GLY A 32 22.69 26.23 2.46
C GLY A 32 21.41 25.54 1.98
N GLY A 33 21.45 24.20 1.84
CA GLY A 33 20.32 23.42 1.32
C GLY A 33 19.09 23.42 2.22
N LEU A 34 19.27 23.33 3.55
CA LEU A 34 18.16 23.32 4.50
C LEU A 34 17.54 24.70 4.67
N GLU A 35 18.35 25.76 4.64
CA GLU A 35 17.89 27.15 4.65
C GLU A 35 17.13 27.50 3.37
N GLU A 36 17.56 26.99 2.21
CA GLU A 36 16.81 27.13 0.96
C GLU A 36 15.45 26.46 1.08
N THR A 37 15.36 25.22 1.59
CA THR A 37 14.06 24.58 1.83
C THR A 37 13.16 25.42 2.73
N ARG A 38 13.71 25.89 3.87
CA ARG A 38 12.97 26.69 4.85
C ARG A 38 12.43 27.99 4.23
N ALA A 39 13.26 28.67 3.45
CA ALA A 39 12.91 29.97 2.86
C ALA A 39 12.02 29.87 1.61
N VAL A 40 12.27 28.90 0.73
CA VAL A 40 11.55 28.76 -0.54
C VAL A 40 10.27 27.97 -0.36
N PHE A 41 10.36 26.78 0.20
CA PHE A 41 9.26 25.82 0.19
C PHE A 41 8.37 25.95 1.43
N LEU A 42 8.94 25.87 2.63
CA LEU A 42 8.15 25.98 3.87
C LEU A 42 7.51 27.37 3.98
N ALA A 43 8.30 28.44 3.96
CA ALA A 43 7.77 29.80 4.05
C ALA A 43 6.89 30.16 2.84
N GLY A 44 7.26 29.75 1.62
CA GLY A 44 6.44 30.00 0.42
C GLY A 44 5.07 29.32 0.45
N CYS A 45 4.95 28.21 1.17
CA CYS A 45 3.66 27.55 1.43
C CYS A 45 2.97 28.02 2.72
N GLY A 46 3.49 29.04 3.40
CA GLY A 46 2.95 29.56 4.66
C GLY A 46 3.07 28.59 5.84
N LEU A 47 4.16 27.83 5.88
CA LEU A 47 4.47 26.85 6.93
C LEU A 47 5.55 27.41 7.86
N PRO A 48 5.42 27.21 9.18
CA PRO A 48 4.53 26.26 9.86
C PRO A 48 3.12 26.80 10.21
N GLU A 49 2.80 28.07 9.96
CA GLU A 49 1.58 28.72 10.49
C GLU A 49 0.29 28.01 10.06
N ARG A 50 0.22 27.50 8.82
CA ARG A 50 -0.95 26.75 8.32
C ARG A 50 -1.15 25.37 8.95
N TRP A 51 -0.22 24.88 9.74
CA TRP A 51 -0.42 23.66 10.52
C TRP A 51 -1.29 23.89 11.76
N ALA A 52 -1.42 25.13 12.22
CA ALA A 52 -2.22 25.45 13.40
C ALA A 52 -3.68 25.00 13.23
N GLY A 53 -4.19 24.25 14.22
CA GLY A 53 -5.56 23.76 14.26
C GLY A 53 -5.88 22.62 13.27
N ARG A 54 -4.88 22.09 12.55
CA ARG A 54 -5.06 20.99 11.59
C ARG A 54 -4.72 19.66 12.24
N ALA A 55 -5.66 18.72 12.25
CA ALA A 55 -5.38 17.34 12.63
C ALA A 55 -4.57 16.60 11.55
N ARG A 56 -4.70 17.02 10.29
CA ARG A 56 -4.00 16.45 9.14
C ARG A 56 -3.57 17.53 8.17
N PHE A 57 -2.42 17.31 7.55
CA PHE A 57 -1.91 18.16 6.47
C PHE A 57 -1.21 17.28 5.43
N ALA A 58 -1.36 17.58 4.14
CA ALA A 58 -0.73 16.84 3.06
C ALA A 58 0.16 17.75 2.18
N ILE A 59 1.40 17.33 1.97
CA ILE A 59 2.38 18.01 1.11
C ILE A 59 2.71 17.09 -0.06
N GLY A 60 2.60 17.61 -1.28
CA GLY A 60 3.11 16.97 -2.49
C GLY A 60 4.45 17.57 -2.90
N GLU A 61 5.37 16.77 -3.41
CA GLU A 61 6.68 17.21 -3.90
C GLU A 61 6.99 16.58 -5.25
N LEU A 62 7.58 17.38 -6.14
CA LEU A 62 8.29 16.89 -7.33
C LEU A 62 9.79 16.85 -6.99
N GLY A 63 10.46 15.74 -7.30
CA GLY A 63 11.91 15.59 -7.08
C GLY A 63 12.26 15.34 -5.61
N PHE A 64 12.26 14.08 -5.19
CA PHE A 64 12.70 13.71 -3.84
C PHE A 64 14.19 13.97 -3.63
N GLY A 65 15.01 13.66 -4.62
CA GLY A 65 16.46 13.77 -4.58
C GLY A 65 17.06 13.01 -3.39
N ALA A 66 17.81 13.74 -2.56
CA ALA A 66 18.37 13.20 -1.31
C ALA A 66 17.38 13.27 -0.13
N GLY A 67 16.14 13.75 -0.32
CA GLY A 67 15.13 13.88 0.73
C GLY A 67 15.34 15.06 1.69
N LEU A 68 16.14 16.07 1.30
CA LEU A 68 16.42 17.23 2.16
C LEU A 68 15.18 18.04 2.49
N ASN A 69 14.30 18.27 1.52
CA ASN A 69 13.05 18.98 1.77
C ASN A 69 12.16 18.25 2.76
N ALA A 70 12.05 16.91 2.62
CA ALA A 70 11.32 16.07 3.56
C ALA A 70 11.94 16.13 4.97
N LEU A 71 13.28 16.10 5.09
CA LEU A 71 13.99 16.18 6.37
C LEU A 71 13.81 17.54 7.05
N ALA A 72 13.98 18.65 6.33
CA ALA A 72 13.73 20.00 6.85
C ALA A 72 12.27 20.21 7.26
N THR A 73 11.33 19.67 6.48
CA THR A 73 9.90 19.72 6.78
C THR A 73 9.58 18.92 8.03
N TRP A 74 10.10 17.69 8.14
CA TRP A 74 9.92 16.83 9.30
C TRP A 74 10.51 17.47 10.57
N GLU A 75 11.68 18.09 10.46
CA GLU A 75 12.34 18.85 11.53
C GLU A 75 11.43 19.98 12.06
N MET A 76 10.93 20.83 11.17
CA MET A 76 10.02 21.93 11.54
C MET A 76 8.68 21.39 12.10
N TRP A 77 8.13 20.33 11.50
CA TRP A 77 6.88 19.69 11.93
C TRP A 77 6.97 19.20 13.37
N ARG A 78 8.06 18.51 13.74
CA ARG A 78 8.27 18.01 15.11
C ARG A 78 8.25 19.12 16.16
N ARG A 79 8.71 20.33 15.80
CA ARG A 79 8.75 21.49 16.70
C ARG A 79 7.40 22.18 16.89
N THR A 80 6.51 22.07 15.90
CA THR A 80 5.36 22.99 15.79
C THR A 80 4.01 22.28 15.67
N ARG A 81 3.98 20.96 15.44
CA ARG A 81 2.74 20.20 15.27
C ARG A 81 1.86 20.25 16.52
N ALA A 82 0.55 20.23 16.31
CA ALA A 82 -0.40 19.96 17.38
C ALA A 82 -0.29 18.49 17.85
N PRO A 83 -0.57 18.19 19.13
CA PRO A 83 -0.63 16.82 19.62
C PRO A 83 -1.60 15.96 18.79
N GLY A 84 -1.16 14.76 18.40
CA GLY A 84 -1.96 13.84 17.59
C GLY A 84 -2.08 14.20 16.11
N ALA A 85 -1.59 15.36 15.66
CA ALA A 85 -1.64 15.73 14.26
C ALA A 85 -0.70 14.87 13.40
N VAL A 86 -1.10 14.62 12.16
CA VAL A 86 -0.35 13.81 11.18
C VAL A 86 -0.03 14.63 9.92
N LEU A 87 1.23 14.65 9.52
CA LEU A 87 1.69 15.23 8.26
C LEU A 87 1.98 14.12 7.24
N HIS A 88 1.29 14.17 6.10
CA HIS A 88 1.51 13.30 4.95
C HIS A 88 2.38 14.00 3.92
N TYR A 89 3.63 13.60 3.82
CA TYR A 89 4.57 14.09 2.81
C TYR A 89 4.64 13.07 1.67
N VAL A 90 4.31 13.46 0.44
CA VAL A 90 4.32 12.59 -0.75
C VAL A 90 5.25 13.18 -1.78
N SER A 91 6.30 12.46 -2.14
CA SER A 91 7.32 12.91 -3.08
C SER A 91 7.44 11.97 -4.27
N ILE A 92 7.74 12.52 -5.43
CA ILE A 92 7.90 11.78 -6.69
C ILE A 92 9.35 11.85 -7.15
N GLU A 93 9.93 10.70 -7.50
CA GLU A 93 11.32 10.61 -7.92
C GLU A 93 11.48 9.71 -9.15
N GLY A 94 12.12 10.24 -10.19
CA GLY A 94 12.38 9.52 -11.43
C GLY A 94 13.69 8.73 -11.41
N PHE A 95 14.68 9.20 -10.65
CA PHE A 95 16.04 8.69 -10.57
C PHE A 95 16.48 8.54 -9.11
N PRO A 96 15.93 7.54 -8.38
CA PRO A 96 16.17 7.40 -6.95
C PRO A 96 17.64 7.14 -6.62
N LEU A 97 18.15 7.89 -5.64
CA LEU A 97 19.45 7.66 -5.01
C LEU A 97 19.43 6.36 -4.20
N GLU A 98 20.57 5.68 -4.18
CA GLU A 98 20.79 4.57 -3.25
C GLU A 98 20.98 5.09 -1.83
N ARG A 99 20.71 4.24 -0.84
CA ARG A 99 20.74 4.60 0.59
C ARG A 99 22.09 5.20 1.02
N ASP A 100 23.21 4.67 0.52
CA ASP A 100 24.54 5.16 0.87
C ASP A 100 24.89 6.49 0.17
N GLU A 101 24.32 6.74 -1.01
CA GLU A 101 24.44 8.03 -1.70
C GLU A 101 23.67 9.12 -0.95
N ALA A 102 22.46 8.81 -0.48
CA ALA A 102 21.70 9.70 0.38
C ALA A 102 22.43 9.98 1.70
N ALA A 103 23.01 8.96 2.33
CA ALA A 103 23.80 9.11 3.56
C ALA A 103 25.00 10.06 3.36
N ARG A 104 25.70 9.93 2.23
CA ARG A 104 26.79 10.84 1.87
C ARG A 104 26.31 12.28 1.69
N ALA A 105 25.16 12.49 1.05
CA ALA A 105 24.56 13.81 0.90
C ALA A 105 24.17 14.43 2.25
N HIS A 106 23.65 13.62 3.18
CA HIS A 106 23.24 14.08 4.52
C HIS A 106 24.40 14.47 5.42
N ALA A 107 25.60 13.96 5.18
CA ALA A 107 26.80 14.26 5.98
C ALA A 107 27.15 15.76 6.03
N ALA A 108 26.71 16.53 5.03
CA ALA A 108 26.87 17.99 4.99
C ALA A 108 25.95 18.73 5.99
N PHE A 109 24.99 18.05 6.61
CA PHE A 109 23.95 18.65 7.44
C PHE A 109 23.84 18.01 8.84
N PRO A 110 24.80 18.28 9.75
CA PRO A 110 24.79 17.73 11.11
C PRO A 110 23.51 18.06 11.91
N GLU A 111 22.85 19.19 11.61
CA GLU A 111 21.64 19.61 12.34
C GLU A 111 20.46 18.64 12.22
N ILE A 112 20.41 17.84 11.15
CA ILE A 112 19.36 16.84 10.90
C ILE A 112 19.84 15.39 11.06
N ALA A 113 21.06 15.16 11.57
CA ALA A 113 21.69 13.84 11.60
C ALA A 113 20.80 12.75 12.26
N ALA A 114 20.09 13.09 13.33
CA ALA A 114 19.18 12.15 14.01
C ALA A 114 17.96 11.76 13.16
N LEU A 115 17.40 12.71 12.40
CA LEU A 115 16.28 12.44 11.48
C LEU A 115 16.76 11.72 10.23
N SER A 116 17.92 12.11 9.69
CA SER A 116 18.60 11.43 8.60
C SER A 116 18.82 9.95 8.92
N ALA A 117 19.38 9.62 10.10
CA ALA A 117 19.59 8.22 10.50
C ALA A 117 18.29 7.40 10.50
N ARG A 118 17.19 7.97 11.01
CA ARG A 118 15.87 7.31 11.00
C ARG A 118 15.29 7.13 9.61
N LEU A 119 15.47 8.11 8.72
CA LEU A 119 15.04 7.99 7.33
C LEU A 119 15.87 6.94 6.58
N LEU A 120 17.19 6.92 6.78
CA LEU A 120 18.11 5.98 6.13
C LEU A 120 17.90 4.53 6.57
N ASP A 121 17.38 4.30 7.78
CA ASP A 121 16.99 2.97 8.26
C ASP A 121 15.79 2.40 7.49
N GLN A 122 14.90 3.27 7.01
CA GLN A 122 13.70 2.90 6.26
C GLN A 122 13.78 3.27 4.76
N TRP A 123 14.97 3.61 4.24
CA TRP A 123 15.13 4.16 2.89
C TRP A 123 14.36 3.34 1.83
N PRO A 124 13.61 3.98 0.92
CA PRO A 124 12.80 3.27 -0.07
C PRO A 124 13.64 2.33 -0.93
N VAL A 125 13.13 1.12 -1.19
CA VAL A 125 13.77 0.16 -2.10
C VAL A 125 13.65 0.73 -3.52
N ARG A 126 14.67 0.59 -4.36
CA ARG A 126 14.58 1.00 -5.77
C ARG A 126 13.65 0.08 -6.55
N ALA A 127 12.36 0.37 -6.50
CA ALA A 127 11.26 -0.36 -7.13
C ALA A 127 10.19 0.63 -7.58
N ARG A 128 9.51 0.38 -8.70
CA ARG A 128 8.46 1.26 -9.23
C ARG A 128 7.25 1.31 -8.29
N GLY A 129 6.60 2.47 -8.25
CA GLY A 129 5.39 2.69 -7.46
C GLY A 129 5.67 3.35 -6.10
N ALA A 130 4.61 3.47 -5.30
CA ALA A 130 4.63 4.17 -4.02
C ALA A 130 5.12 3.27 -2.88
N GLN A 131 5.98 3.83 -2.02
CA GLN A 131 6.39 3.21 -0.76
C GLN A 131 6.16 4.20 0.37
N ARG A 132 5.36 3.80 1.35
CA ARG A 132 5.02 4.64 2.51
C ARG A 132 5.84 4.23 3.73
N LEU A 133 6.44 5.23 4.37
CA LEU A 133 7.25 5.13 5.57
C LEU A 133 6.52 5.86 6.69
N TRP A 134 6.43 5.22 7.86
CA TRP A 134 5.78 5.77 9.04
C TRP A 134 6.80 6.11 10.12
N PHE A 135 6.69 7.33 10.65
CA PHE A 135 7.40 7.80 11.84
C PHE A 135 6.34 8.24 12.86
N VAL A 136 5.71 7.23 13.48
CA VAL A 136 4.46 7.38 14.26
C VAL A 136 4.63 8.34 15.43
N GLU A 137 5.79 8.30 16.09
CA GLU A 137 6.10 9.12 17.28
C GLU A 137 6.07 10.62 16.96
N ASP A 138 6.38 10.99 15.71
CA ASP A 138 6.39 12.37 15.23
C ASP A 138 5.14 12.73 14.43
N GLY A 139 4.20 11.80 14.25
CA GLY A 139 3.04 12.00 13.37
C GLY A 139 3.48 12.41 11.97
N PHE A 140 4.51 11.77 11.42
CA PHE A 140 5.04 12.07 10.09
C PHE A 140 5.01 10.82 9.22
N THR A 141 4.52 10.98 8.00
CA THR A 141 4.55 9.97 6.95
C THR A 141 5.26 10.49 5.73
N LEU A 142 6.11 9.65 5.14
CA LEU A 142 6.76 9.90 3.87
C LEU A 142 6.33 8.83 2.87
N THR A 143 5.70 9.23 1.78
CA THR A 143 5.43 8.35 0.63
C THR A 143 6.35 8.75 -0.51
N VAL A 144 7.24 7.87 -0.95
CA VAL A 144 8.10 8.10 -2.11
C VAL A 144 7.57 7.28 -3.28
N ILE A 145 7.27 7.95 -4.39
CA ILE A 145 6.75 7.33 -5.61
C ILE A 145 7.88 7.30 -6.64
N HIS A 146 8.40 6.11 -6.94
CA HIS A 146 9.40 5.96 -7.99
C HIS A 146 8.73 5.80 -9.36
N ALA A 147 8.67 6.90 -10.11
CA ALA A 147 8.11 6.95 -11.46
C ALA A 147 8.46 8.28 -12.13
N ASP A 148 8.22 8.35 -13.44
CA ASP A 148 8.12 9.63 -14.13
C ASP A 148 7.04 10.52 -13.47
N ALA A 149 7.27 11.83 -13.44
CA ALA A 149 6.41 12.77 -12.71
C ALA A 149 4.97 12.80 -13.24
N GLN A 150 4.79 12.81 -14.57
CA GLN A 150 3.46 12.82 -15.17
C GLN A 150 2.74 11.50 -14.89
N VAL A 151 3.44 10.37 -15.06
CA VAL A 151 2.89 9.03 -14.77
C VAL A 151 2.46 8.89 -13.31
N ALA A 152 3.29 9.36 -12.37
CA ALA A 152 3.00 9.34 -10.94
C ALA A 152 1.77 10.18 -10.62
N LEU A 153 1.76 11.45 -11.03
CA LEU A 153 0.66 12.37 -10.78
C LEU A 153 -0.66 11.85 -11.37
N ASP A 154 -0.63 11.27 -12.57
CA ASP A 154 -1.81 10.69 -13.21
C ASP A 154 -2.39 9.49 -12.44
N GLY A 155 -1.51 8.72 -11.77
CA GLY A 155 -1.88 7.61 -10.91
C GLY A 155 -2.24 8.00 -9.47
N MET A 156 -1.92 9.21 -9.01
CA MET A 156 -2.16 9.62 -7.62
C MET A 156 -3.64 9.89 -7.33
N THR A 157 -4.05 9.56 -6.10
CA THR A 157 -5.37 9.88 -5.53
C THR A 157 -5.17 10.53 -4.17
N GLY A 158 -5.73 11.71 -3.96
CA GLY A 158 -5.62 12.46 -2.70
C GLY A 158 -5.98 13.93 -2.88
N ALA A 159 -5.87 14.69 -1.79
CA ALA A 159 -5.96 16.14 -1.78
C ALA A 159 -4.76 16.71 -1.02
N PHE A 160 -4.03 17.63 -1.64
CA PHE A 160 -2.78 18.19 -1.10
C PHE A 160 -2.95 19.65 -0.71
N ASP A 161 -2.58 20.00 0.53
CA ASP A 161 -2.69 21.34 1.10
C ASP A 161 -1.52 22.25 0.68
N ALA A 162 -0.38 21.65 0.30
CA ALA A 162 0.77 22.35 -0.23
C ALA A 162 1.55 21.52 -1.27
N TRP A 163 2.28 22.20 -2.14
CA TRP A 163 3.15 21.62 -3.15
C TRP A 163 4.54 22.25 -3.17
N PHE A 164 5.57 21.42 -3.08
CA PHE A 164 6.96 21.81 -3.30
C PHE A 164 7.32 21.43 -4.73
N LEU A 165 7.36 22.43 -5.60
CA LEU A 165 7.75 22.21 -7.00
C LEU A 165 9.26 22.37 -7.08
N ASP A 166 9.92 21.28 -6.70
CA ASP A 166 11.35 21.11 -6.74
C ASP A 166 11.74 20.21 -7.91
N GLY A 167 13.01 20.27 -8.31
CA GLY A 167 13.51 19.59 -9.50
C GLY A 167 14.46 20.47 -10.28
N PHE A 168 15.13 19.90 -11.28
CA PHE A 168 16.13 20.64 -12.04
C PHE A 168 15.56 21.84 -12.78
N ALA A 169 16.43 22.83 -13.04
CA ALA A 169 16.01 24.10 -13.64
C ALA A 169 15.15 23.89 -14.89
N PRO A 170 14.09 24.69 -15.14
CA PRO A 170 13.16 24.39 -16.24
C PRO A 170 13.80 24.23 -17.62
N ALA A 171 14.85 24.99 -17.92
CA ALA A 171 15.61 24.87 -19.16
C ALA A 171 16.35 23.53 -19.33
N ARG A 172 16.45 22.74 -18.27
CA ARG A 172 17.14 21.44 -18.20
C ARG A 172 16.17 20.26 -18.02
N ASN A 173 14.89 20.53 -17.73
CA ASN A 173 13.87 19.51 -17.53
C ASN A 173 12.45 20.02 -17.88
N GLU A 174 12.24 20.46 -19.13
CA GLU A 174 10.97 21.10 -19.53
C GLU A 174 9.73 20.25 -19.26
N ALA A 175 9.84 18.92 -19.37
CA ALA A 175 8.73 17.99 -19.14
C ALA A 175 8.13 18.11 -17.72
N MET A 176 8.99 18.26 -16.70
CA MET A 176 8.58 18.43 -15.30
C MET A 176 7.84 19.74 -15.03
N TRP A 177 7.97 20.72 -15.92
CA TRP A 177 7.35 22.05 -15.80
C TRP A 177 6.23 22.29 -16.81
N SER A 178 5.72 21.22 -17.42
CA SER A 178 4.70 21.29 -18.47
C SER A 178 3.33 21.73 -17.94
N ALA A 179 2.50 22.28 -18.84
CA ALA A 179 1.14 22.71 -18.52
C ALA A 179 0.26 21.55 -18.05
N SER A 180 0.39 20.36 -18.65
CA SER A 180 -0.34 19.15 -18.25
C SER A 180 -0.03 18.75 -16.81
N LEU A 181 1.23 18.90 -16.41
CA LEU A 181 1.68 18.57 -15.06
C LEU A 181 1.09 19.56 -14.04
N MET A 182 1.13 20.86 -14.33
CA MET A 182 0.52 21.89 -13.47
C MET A 182 -1.00 21.72 -13.35
N GLN A 183 -1.68 21.34 -14.43
CA GLN A 183 -3.11 20.99 -14.39
C GLN A 183 -3.38 19.79 -13.48
N ARG A 184 -2.51 18.76 -13.53
CA ARG A 184 -2.69 17.61 -12.65
C ARG A 184 -2.42 17.94 -11.18
N ILE A 185 -1.44 18.82 -10.89
CA ILE A 185 -1.21 19.36 -9.55
C ILE A 185 -2.44 20.10 -9.04
N ALA A 186 -3.05 20.97 -9.86
CA ALA A 186 -4.28 21.67 -9.50
C ALA A 186 -5.42 20.67 -9.20
N ALA A 187 -5.57 19.63 -10.01
CA ALA A 187 -6.60 18.60 -9.82
C ALA A 187 -6.43 17.77 -8.53
N LEU A 188 -5.18 17.61 -8.06
CA LEU A 188 -4.84 16.92 -6.82
C LEU A 188 -4.79 17.86 -5.61
N SER A 189 -4.97 19.16 -5.81
CA SER A 189 -4.87 20.14 -4.73
C SER A 189 -6.16 20.24 -3.92
N ALA A 190 -6.01 20.39 -2.61
CA ALA A 190 -7.11 20.81 -1.75
C ALA A 190 -7.53 22.26 -2.08
N PRO A 191 -8.76 22.68 -1.72
CA PRO A 191 -9.10 24.10 -1.74
C PRO A 191 -8.07 24.90 -0.94
N ASP A 192 -7.71 26.09 -1.44
CA ASP A 192 -6.70 26.94 -0.80
C ASP A 192 -5.26 26.36 -0.77
N ALA A 193 -4.97 25.33 -1.58
CA ALA A 193 -3.63 24.78 -1.66
C ALA A 193 -2.60 25.83 -2.09
N ARG A 194 -1.39 25.73 -1.54
CA ARG A 194 -0.26 26.61 -1.88
C ARG A 194 0.86 25.85 -2.54
N ALA A 195 1.38 26.35 -3.64
CA ALA A 195 2.59 25.82 -4.28
C ALA A 195 3.73 26.83 -4.19
N ALA A 196 4.95 26.35 -3.99
CA ALA A 196 6.15 27.19 -3.97
C ALA A 196 7.25 26.57 -4.83
N THR A 197 8.04 27.44 -5.47
CA THR A 197 9.19 27.03 -6.27
C THR A 197 10.28 28.08 -6.30
N TYR A 198 11.53 27.64 -6.39
CA TYR A 198 12.67 28.53 -6.57
C TYR A 198 12.70 29.18 -7.97
N SER A 199 12.00 28.59 -8.95
CA SER A 199 12.04 29.04 -10.34
C SER A 199 11.10 30.21 -10.60
N VAL A 200 11.57 31.23 -11.32
CA VAL A 200 10.76 32.39 -11.76
C VAL A 200 10.54 32.44 -13.28
N ALA A 201 10.77 31.31 -13.96
CA ALA A 201 10.65 31.22 -15.40
C ALA A 201 9.23 31.58 -15.87
N GLY A 202 9.13 32.39 -16.94
CA GLY A 202 7.85 32.88 -17.44
C GLY A 202 6.89 31.76 -17.88
N ALA A 203 7.42 30.65 -18.41
CA ALA A 203 6.62 29.48 -18.78
C ALA A 203 5.97 28.80 -17.57
N VAL A 204 6.73 28.63 -16.48
CA VAL A 204 6.23 28.04 -15.22
C VAL A 204 5.12 28.90 -14.63
N ARG A 205 5.32 30.22 -14.56
CA ARG A 205 4.31 31.16 -14.06
C ARG A 205 3.00 31.08 -14.86
N ARG A 206 3.09 31.04 -16.20
CA ARG A 206 1.91 30.90 -17.05
C ARG A 206 1.22 29.55 -16.86
N ALA A 207 1.97 28.46 -16.84
CA ALA A 207 1.42 27.12 -16.64
C ALA A 207 0.67 26.98 -15.30
N LEU A 208 1.19 27.57 -14.22
CA LEU A 208 0.50 27.63 -12.92
C LEU A 208 -0.76 28.51 -12.98
N ALA A 209 -0.68 29.68 -13.61
CA ALA A 209 -1.84 30.57 -13.76
C ALA A 209 -2.95 29.92 -14.59
N ASP A 210 -2.61 29.29 -15.72
CA ASP A 210 -3.54 28.57 -16.59
C ASP A 210 -4.17 27.36 -15.90
N ALA A 211 -3.51 26.80 -14.88
CA ALA A 211 -4.03 25.72 -14.04
C ALA A 211 -4.94 26.22 -12.89
N GLY A 212 -5.13 27.53 -12.73
CA GLY A 212 -6.04 28.13 -11.74
C GLY A 212 -5.36 28.70 -10.48
N PHE A 213 -4.02 28.76 -10.45
CA PHE A 213 -3.30 29.38 -9.33
C PHE A 213 -3.15 30.89 -9.53
N ALA A 214 -3.40 31.67 -8.48
CA ALA A 214 -2.86 33.03 -8.39
C ALA A 214 -1.38 32.96 -8.04
N VAL A 215 -0.53 33.51 -8.91
CA VAL A 215 0.94 33.40 -8.79
C VAL A 215 1.56 34.75 -8.49
N GLU A 216 2.34 34.81 -7.42
CA GLU A 216 3.05 35.99 -6.95
C GLU A 216 4.56 35.74 -6.93
N LYS A 217 5.32 36.83 -7.05
CA LYS A 217 6.77 36.81 -6.87
C LYS A 217 7.10 37.25 -5.45
N ALA A 218 7.96 36.49 -4.78
CA ALA A 218 8.48 36.82 -3.46
C ALA A 218 10.01 36.88 -3.48
N GLN A 219 10.63 37.37 -2.40
CA GLN A 219 12.08 37.44 -2.29
C GLN A 219 12.70 36.03 -2.39
N GLY A 220 13.72 35.87 -3.24
CA GLY A 220 14.45 34.60 -3.37
C GLY A 220 15.40 34.32 -2.20
N PHE A 221 16.00 33.13 -2.19
CA PHE A 221 17.00 32.74 -1.19
C PHE A 221 18.42 33.05 -1.66
N ALA A 222 19.27 33.51 -0.73
CA ALA A 222 20.67 33.86 -0.97
C ALA A 222 20.86 34.78 -2.20
N ARG A 223 21.56 34.30 -3.25
CA ARG A 223 21.84 35.07 -4.47
C ARG A 223 20.66 35.14 -5.44
N LYS A 224 19.63 34.29 -5.28
CA LYS A 224 18.43 34.31 -6.13
C LYS A 224 17.57 35.50 -5.73
N ARG A 225 17.23 36.36 -6.70
CA ARG A 225 16.47 37.60 -6.45
C ARG A 225 15.02 37.34 -6.07
N GLU A 226 14.40 36.38 -6.73
CA GLU A 226 12.95 36.14 -6.64
C GLU A 226 12.68 34.62 -6.58
N ARG A 227 11.54 34.24 -6.00
CA ARG A 227 10.90 32.91 -6.05
C ARG A 227 9.43 33.07 -6.45
N LEU A 228 8.75 31.97 -6.78
CA LEU A 228 7.30 32.00 -7.00
C LEU A 228 6.54 31.36 -5.84
N GLU A 229 5.45 32.01 -5.47
CA GLU A 229 4.44 31.50 -4.56
C GLU A 229 3.10 31.49 -5.30
N ALA A 230 2.33 30.43 -5.14
CA ALA A 230 1.10 30.21 -5.89
C ALA A 230 0.00 29.73 -4.95
N ARG A 231 -1.21 30.26 -5.11
CA ARG A 231 -2.39 29.91 -4.29
C ARG A 231 -3.54 29.51 -5.20
N LEU A 232 -4.12 28.33 -5.00
CA LEU A 232 -5.27 27.87 -5.77
C LEU A 232 -6.50 28.66 -5.34
N LEU A 233 -7.04 29.48 -6.24
CA LEU A 233 -8.23 30.30 -5.97
C LEU A 233 -9.51 29.62 -6.44
N GLU A 234 -9.44 28.94 -7.59
CA GLU A 234 -10.58 28.28 -8.21
C GLU A 234 -10.31 26.79 -8.32
N THR A 235 -11.18 25.97 -7.74
CA THR A 235 -11.18 24.53 -7.99
C THR A 235 -12.09 24.24 -9.18
N SER A 236 -11.60 23.53 -10.19
CA SER A 236 -12.44 23.05 -11.29
C SER A 236 -13.59 22.17 -10.75
N ALA A 237 -14.71 22.14 -11.49
CA ALA A 237 -15.83 21.26 -11.15
C ALA A 237 -15.36 19.79 -11.05
N ARG A 238 -15.63 19.15 -9.91
CA ARG A 238 -15.19 17.77 -9.67
C ARG A 238 -16.00 16.80 -10.54
N ILE A 239 -15.33 16.09 -11.44
CA ILE A 239 -15.90 14.90 -12.07
C ILE A 239 -15.78 13.77 -11.06
N HIS A 240 -16.90 13.14 -10.68
CA HIS A 240 -16.88 12.05 -9.73
C HIS A 240 -16.38 10.74 -10.38
N PRO A 241 -15.52 9.97 -9.70
CA PRO A 241 -15.09 8.67 -10.20
C PRO A 241 -16.28 7.71 -10.28
N LEU A 242 -16.26 6.80 -11.28
CA LEU A 242 -17.27 5.76 -11.41
C LEU A 242 -17.21 4.76 -10.25
N LEU A 243 -16.00 4.43 -9.79
CA LEU A 243 -15.80 3.55 -8.65
C LEU A 243 -15.97 4.38 -7.36
N PRO A 244 -16.82 3.92 -6.42
CA PRO A 244 -17.07 4.68 -5.20
C PRO A 244 -15.82 4.68 -4.31
N TYR A 245 -15.56 5.86 -3.73
CA TYR A 245 -14.48 6.13 -2.80
C TYR A 245 -14.94 7.29 -1.90
N SER A 246 -14.93 7.10 -0.58
CA SER A 246 -15.32 8.15 0.37
C SER A 246 -14.80 7.87 1.77
N ALA A 247 -14.53 8.94 2.52
CA ALA A 247 -14.41 8.92 3.97
C ALA A 247 -15.81 9.11 4.63
N PRO A 248 -16.01 8.69 5.89
CA PRO A 248 -17.16 9.13 6.68
C PRO A 248 -17.06 10.64 6.99
N GLU A 249 -18.21 11.29 7.22
CA GLU A 249 -18.26 12.73 7.57
C GLU A 249 -17.47 13.06 8.83
N ALA A 250 -17.54 12.19 9.85
CA ALA A 250 -16.77 12.30 11.09
C ALA A 250 -16.15 10.95 11.45
N ILE A 251 -14.89 10.97 11.89
CA ILE A 251 -14.16 9.77 12.30
C ILE A 251 -14.23 9.67 13.82
N GLY A 252 -15.06 8.75 14.31
CA GLY A 252 -15.07 8.27 15.68
C GLY A 252 -14.46 6.87 15.76
N ARG A 253 -15.14 5.97 16.50
CA ARG A 253 -14.77 4.56 16.59
C ARG A 253 -14.97 3.84 15.25
N VAL A 254 -14.01 3.00 14.89
CA VAL A 254 -14.12 2.06 13.76
C VAL A 254 -14.25 0.62 14.29
N ALA A 255 -15.30 -0.07 13.86
CA ALA A 255 -15.49 -1.49 14.15
C ALA A 255 -15.00 -2.38 13.01
N ILE A 256 -14.25 -3.43 13.33
CA ILE A 256 -13.72 -4.38 12.34
C ILE A 256 -14.29 -5.76 12.64
N ILE A 257 -14.84 -6.42 11.63
CA ILE A 257 -15.42 -7.77 11.76
C ILE A 257 -14.44 -8.77 11.17
N GLY A 258 -13.81 -9.57 12.03
CA GLY A 258 -12.82 -10.59 11.71
C GLY A 258 -11.43 -10.23 12.21
N ALA A 259 -10.84 -11.10 13.05
CA ALA A 259 -9.48 -10.93 13.58
C ALA A 259 -8.45 -11.81 12.83
N GLY A 260 -8.63 -11.99 11.53
CA GLY A 260 -7.62 -12.53 10.62
C GLY A 260 -6.62 -11.45 10.17
N VAL A 261 -5.69 -11.81 9.29
CA VAL A 261 -4.64 -10.88 8.82
C VAL A 261 -5.21 -9.61 8.18
N ALA A 262 -6.36 -9.72 7.51
CA ALA A 262 -7.09 -8.59 6.92
C ALA A 262 -7.49 -7.56 7.99
N GLY A 263 -8.29 -7.98 8.97
CA GLY A 263 -8.79 -7.10 10.03
C GLY A 263 -7.67 -6.59 10.94
N ALA A 264 -6.69 -7.45 11.26
CA ALA A 264 -5.52 -7.05 12.04
C ALA A 264 -4.68 -5.96 11.34
N SER A 265 -4.51 -6.06 10.02
CA SER A 265 -3.77 -5.05 9.25
C SER A 265 -4.50 -3.70 9.21
N VAL A 266 -5.84 -3.72 9.07
CA VAL A 266 -6.66 -2.51 9.13
C VAL A 266 -6.59 -1.88 10.52
N ALA A 267 -6.71 -2.69 11.57
CA ALA A 267 -6.62 -2.22 12.96
C ALA A 267 -5.27 -1.54 13.22
N ALA A 268 -4.16 -2.20 12.86
CA ALA A 268 -2.82 -1.63 12.99
C ALA A 268 -2.67 -0.31 12.24
N ALA A 269 -3.22 -0.20 11.03
CA ALA A 269 -3.14 1.03 10.22
C ALA A 269 -3.97 2.18 10.81
N LEU A 270 -5.12 1.90 11.40
CA LEU A 270 -5.98 2.90 12.06
C LEU A 270 -5.40 3.36 13.41
N VAL A 271 -4.83 2.45 14.21
CA VAL A 271 -4.19 2.79 15.48
C VAL A 271 -3.01 3.75 15.30
N LYS A 272 -2.19 3.59 14.23
CA LYS A 272 -1.11 4.54 13.88
C LYS A 272 -1.60 5.98 13.71
N ARG A 273 -2.88 6.16 13.39
CA ARG A 273 -3.54 7.46 13.16
C ARG A 273 -4.31 7.97 14.38
N GLY A 274 -4.20 7.28 15.52
CA GLY A 274 -4.93 7.60 16.75
C GLY A 274 -6.44 7.34 16.65
N VAL A 275 -6.89 6.52 15.70
CA VAL A 275 -8.31 6.16 15.57
C VAL A 275 -8.65 5.07 16.58
N GLU A 276 -9.79 5.22 17.28
CA GLU A 276 -10.31 4.20 18.18
C GLU A 276 -10.81 2.99 17.37
N VAL A 277 -10.30 1.80 17.69
CA VAL A 277 -10.61 0.56 16.95
C VAL A 277 -11.09 -0.52 17.91
N VAL A 278 -12.17 -1.20 17.50
CA VAL A 278 -12.61 -2.47 18.10
C VAL A 278 -12.67 -3.55 17.03
N VAL A 279 -12.17 -4.74 17.35
CA VAL A 279 -12.18 -5.90 16.45
C VAL A 279 -13.07 -6.99 17.06
N PHE A 280 -14.01 -7.50 16.27
CA PHE A 280 -14.89 -8.60 16.65
C PHE A 280 -14.43 -9.90 15.98
N GLU A 281 -14.22 -10.95 16.77
CA GLU A 281 -13.89 -12.29 16.31
C GLU A 281 -14.97 -13.27 16.76
N ALA A 282 -15.50 -14.05 15.81
CA ALA A 282 -16.56 -15.02 16.10
C ALA A 282 -16.00 -16.25 16.84
N ALA A 283 -14.75 -16.62 16.58
CA ALA A 283 -14.08 -17.72 17.26
C ALA A 283 -13.53 -17.29 18.63
N ALA A 284 -13.04 -18.27 19.40
CA ALA A 284 -12.46 -18.03 20.72
C ALA A 284 -11.10 -17.32 20.70
N ALA A 285 -10.46 -17.21 19.53
CA ALA A 285 -9.16 -16.55 19.39
C ALA A 285 -8.98 -15.96 17.98
N PRO A 286 -8.15 -14.90 17.84
CA PRO A 286 -7.77 -14.37 16.53
C PRO A 286 -7.12 -15.42 15.63
N GLY A 287 -7.31 -15.25 14.31
CA GLY A 287 -6.69 -16.12 13.31
C GLY A 287 -7.30 -17.51 13.19
N ALA A 288 -8.44 -17.81 13.82
CA ALA A 288 -9.06 -19.14 13.78
C ALA A 288 -9.39 -19.64 12.35
N GLY A 289 -9.64 -18.72 11.41
CA GLY A 289 -9.87 -19.02 9.99
C GLY A 289 -8.58 -19.26 9.18
N ALA A 290 -8.55 -18.75 7.94
CA ALA A 290 -7.45 -18.98 7.00
C ALA A 290 -6.08 -18.45 7.46
N SER A 291 -6.06 -17.51 8.41
CA SER A 291 -4.84 -16.91 8.95
C SER A 291 -4.21 -17.72 10.10
N GLY A 292 -4.64 -18.96 10.34
CA GLY A 292 -4.23 -19.75 11.51
C GLY A 292 -3.15 -20.80 11.26
N ASN A 293 -2.46 -20.76 10.12
CA ASN A 293 -1.37 -21.72 9.84
C ASN A 293 -0.20 -21.52 10.84
N ALA A 294 0.62 -22.57 11.05
CA ALA A 294 1.80 -22.46 11.89
C ALA A 294 2.86 -21.51 11.29
N ALA A 295 2.99 -21.55 9.96
CA ALA A 295 3.87 -20.71 9.18
C ALA A 295 3.19 -20.31 7.86
N GLY A 296 3.53 -19.14 7.34
CA GLY A 296 3.09 -18.65 6.05
C GLY A 296 4.26 -18.17 5.22
N LEU A 297 4.35 -18.63 3.98
CA LEU A 297 5.33 -18.14 3.02
C LEU A 297 5.02 -16.67 2.68
N MET A 298 6.03 -15.82 2.78
CA MET A 298 5.98 -14.40 2.45
C MET A 298 7.02 -14.13 1.37
N MET A 299 6.55 -14.01 0.13
CA MET A 299 7.35 -13.76 -1.06
C MET A 299 6.56 -12.86 -2.03
N PRO A 300 7.21 -12.17 -2.98
CA PRO A 300 6.50 -11.37 -3.96
C PRO A 300 5.72 -12.27 -4.93
N ARG A 301 4.79 -11.66 -5.65
CA ARG A 301 4.29 -12.19 -6.92
C ARG A 301 4.72 -11.20 -8.00
N LEU A 302 5.67 -11.61 -8.83
CA LEU A 302 6.17 -10.80 -9.93
C LEU A 302 5.51 -11.32 -11.20
N ASP A 303 4.85 -10.44 -11.96
CA ASP A 303 4.25 -10.78 -13.24
C ASP A 303 5.02 -10.08 -14.37
N ARG A 304 5.13 -10.71 -15.55
CA ARG A 304 5.77 -10.12 -16.74
C ARG A 304 5.08 -8.84 -17.19
N ALA A 305 3.75 -8.83 -17.07
CA ALA A 305 2.87 -7.76 -17.51
C ALA A 305 2.76 -6.65 -16.46
N ASP A 306 2.81 -5.40 -16.92
CA ASP A 306 2.61 -4.23 -16.08
C ASP A 306 1.10 -3.89 -16.01
N THR A 307 0.44 -4.36 -14.95
CA THR A 307 -1.00 -4.19 -14.70
C THR A 307 -1.21 -3.63 -13.30
N GLY A 308 -2.40 -3.07 -13.03
CA GLY A 308 -2.73 -2.60 -11.67
C GLY A 308 -2.60 -3.70 -10.59
N VAL A 309 -2.88 -4.96 -10.95
CA VAL A 309 -2.74 -6.10 -10.02
C VAL A 309 -1.28 -6.47 -9.77
N SER A 310 -0.43 -6.45 -10.80
CA SER A 310 1.00 -6.76 -10.63
C SER A 310 1.73 -5.66 -9.85
N ARG A 311 1.40 -4.38 -10.12
CA ARG A 311 1.88 -3.24 -9.31
C ARG A 311 1.46 -3.34 -7.84
N LEU A 312 0.20 -3.71 -7.59
CA LEU A 312 -0.30 -3.98 -6.23
C LEU A 312 0.54 -5.04 -5.52
N HIS A 313 0.80 -6.17 -6.18
CA HIS A 313 1.55 -7.27 -5.54
C HIS A 313 2.98 -6.87 -5.18
N LEU A 314 3.66 -6.11 -6.04
CA LEU A 314 5.00 -5.57 -5.76
C LEU A 314 4.98 -4.61 -4.57
N ALA A 315 4.08 -3.62 -4.59
CA ALA A 315 3.94 -2.66 -3.51
C ALA A 315 3.58 -3.34 -2.18
N ALA A 316 2.66 -4.31 -2.22
CA ALA A 316 2.21 -5.04 -1.05
C ALA A 316 3.32 -5.88 -0.42
N TYR A 317 4.14 -6.53 -1.25
CA TYR A 317 5.32 -7.26 -0.77
C TYR A 317 6.30 -6.34 -0.03
N LEU A 318 6.62 -5.17 -0.59
CA LEU A 318 7.54 -4.22 0.05
C LEU A 318 6.98 -3.66 1.36
N GLU A 319 5.67 -3.39 1.43
CA GLU A 319 5.01 -2.95 2.67
C GLU A 319 4.97 -4.06 3.72
N ALA A 320 4.69 -5.30 3.31
CA ALA A 320 4.67 -6.45 4.20
C ALA A 320 6.07 -6.76 4.77
N LEU A 321 7.10 -6.73 3.92
CA LEU A 321 8.50 -6.85 4.33
C LEU A 321 8.83 -5.85 5.44
N ARG A 322 8.57 -4.56 5.21
CA ARG A 322 8.84 -3.49 6.16
C ARG A 322 8.05 -3.69 7.46
N THR A 323 6.75 -3.97 7.33
CA THR A 323 5.83 -4.13 8.46
C THR A 323 6.24 -5.27 9.38
N TYR A 324 6.62 -6.42 8.81
CA TYR A 324 6.94 -7.62 9.58
C TYR A 324 8.39 -7.62 10.08
N ALA A 325 9.34 -7.09 9.30
CA ALA A 325 10.72 -6.93 9.76
C ALA A 325 10.81 -5.98 10.96
N ALA A 326 10.13 -4.82 10.89
CA ALA A 326 10.09 -3.85 12.00
C ALA A 326 9.43 -4.41 13.28
N ARG A 327 8.64 -5.48 13.17
CA ARG A 327 8.00 -6.18 14.29
C ARG A 327 8.75 -7.44 14.74
N GLY A 328 9.82 -7.83 14.05
CA GLY A 328 10.55 -9.08 14.36
C GLY A 328 9.72 -10.34 14.15
N VAL A 329 8.74 -10.33 13.23
CA VAL A 329 7.83 -11.46 12.96
C VAL A 329 8.02 -12.10 11.59
N LEU A 330 9.12 -11.75 10.91
CA LEU A 330 9.57 -12.32 9.65
C LEU A 330 10.92 -13.00 9.84
N ASP A 331 10.95 -14.32 9.60
CA ASP A 331 12.19 -15.07 9.44
C ASP A 331 12.60 -14.96 7.96
N ALA A 332 13.50 -14.03 7.63
CA ALA A 332 13.96 -13.74 6.26
C ALA A 332 14.98 -14.79 5.78
N VAL A 333 14.50 -16.03 5.65
CA VAL A 333 15.29 -17.20 5.24
C VAL A 333 15.62 -17.21 3.76
N GLY A 334 15.11 -16.29 2.95
CA GLY A 334 15.19 -16.34 1.50
C GLY A 334 14.21 -17.37 0.92
N VAL A 335 13.72 -17.11 -0.29
CA VAL A 335 12.82 -18.02 -1.01
C VAL A 335 13.37 -18.27 -2.40
N VAL A 336 13.61 -19.54 -2.73
CA VAL A 336 13.93 -19.99 -4.08
C VAL A 336 12.61 -20.29 -4.80
N GLU A 337 12.33 -19.50 -5.82
CA GLU A 337 11.21 -19.69 -6.75
C GLU A 337 11.67 -20.56 -7.91
N MET A 338 11.12 -21.77 -7.97
CA MET A 338 11.33 -22.73 -9.04
C MET A 338 10.16 -22.64 -10.02
N PRO A 339 10.43 -22.70 -11.33
CA PRO A 339 9.37 -22.69 -12.33
C PRO A 339 8.54 -23.97 -12.28
N ASP A 340 7.22 -23.85 -12.37
CA ASP A 340 6.28 -24.97 -12.49
C ASP A 340 5.93 -25.26 -13.95
N GLY A 341 6.97 -25.50 -14.76
CA GLY A 341 6.87 -25.78 -16.20
C GLY A 341 7.51 -24.70 -17.10
N ASP A 342 7.42 -24.92 -18.42
CA ASP A 342 8.14 -24.13 -19.42
C ASP A 342 7.69 -22.66 -19.47
N ASP A 343 6.39 -22.39 -19.36
CA ASP A 343 5.84 -21.03 -19.38
C ASP A 343 6.32 -20.19 -18.18
N ASP A 344 6.36 -20.80 -16.99
CA ASP A 344 6.87 -20.18 -15.77
C ASP A 344 8.39 -19.97 -15.84
N ALA A 345 9.12 -20.92 -16.40
CA ALA A 345 10.57 -20.79 -16.62
C ALA A 345 10.90 -19.62 -17.55
N MET A 346 10.15 -19.48 -18.65
CA MET A 346 10.29 -18.34 -19.56
C MET A 346 9.92 -17.02 -18.86
N ALA A 347 8.86 -17.01 -18.05
CA ALA A 347 8.46 -15.83 -17.31
C ALA A 347 9.51 -15.37 -16.30
N LEU A 348 10.12 -16.32 -15.59
CA LEU A 348 11.15 -16.04 -14.61
C LEU A 348 12.44 -15.55 -15.28
N ALA A 349 12.84 -16.15 -16.41
CA ALA A 349 13.97 -15.70 -17.20
C ALA A 349 13.79 -14.26 -17.71
N ASP A 350 12.60 -13.91 -18.20
CA ASP A 350 12.25 -12.54 -18.62
C ASP A 350 12.35 -11.53 -17.48
N LEU A 351 11.94 -11.92 -16.27
CA LEU A 351 12.06 -11.10 -15.08
C LEU A 351 13.51 -10.96 -14.65
N LEU A 352 14.33 -12.00 -14.71
CA LEU A 352 15.76 -11.94 -14.37
C LEU A 352 16.54 -11.07 -15.38
N ALA A 353 16.13 -11.04 -16.65
CA ALA A 353 16.75 -10.23 -17.68
C ALA A 353 16.44 -8.72 -17.56
N ASP A 354 15.26 -8.36 -17.04
CA ASP A 354 14.87 -6.98 -16.73
C ASP A 354 14.12 -6.93 -15.38
N PRO A 355 14.87 -6.94 -14.26
CA PRO A 355 14.33 -7.18 -12.93
C PRO A 355 13.50 -6.01 -12.39
N PRO A 356 12.37 -6.26 -11.72
CA PRO A 356 11.56 -5.21 -11.08
C PRO A 356 12.08 -4.76 -9.72
N LEU A 357 13.08 -5.47 -9.18
CA LEU A 357 13.67 -5.28 -7.86
C LEU A 357 15.21 -5.32 -7.98
N PRO A 358 15.96 -4.67 -7.06
CA PRO A 358 17.41 -4.76 -7.04
C PRO A 358 17.89 -6.18 -6.65
N GLU A 359 19.15 -6.51 -6.96
CA GLU A 359 19.75 -7.83 -6.67
C GLU A 359 19.64 -8.25 -5.19
N THR A 360 19.65 -7.28 -4.27
CA THR A 360 19.44 -7.52 -2.84
C THR A 360 18.06 -8.07 -2.51
N HIS A 361 17.10 -7.98 -3.43
CA HIS A 361 15.71 -8.45 -3.29
C HIS A 361 15.32 -9.54 -4.31
N PHE A 362 15.95 -9.59 -5.48
CA PHE A 362 15.64 -10.54 -6.54
C PHE A 362 16.88 -10.79 -7.40
N GLN A 363 17.35 -12.03 -7.43
CA GLN A 363 18.56 -12.42 -8.16
C GLN A 363 18.46 -13.84 -8.73
N ASN A 364 19.36 -14.17 -9.65
CA ASN A 364 19.43 -15.48 -10.28
C ASN A 364 19.82 -16.58 -9.27
N ASP A 365 19.23 -17.77 -9.42
CA ASP A 365 19.57 -18.97 -8.66
C ASP A 365 19.66 -20.19 -9.60
N ALA A 366 20.45 -21.20 -9.23
CA ALA A 366 20.61 -22.40 -10.06
C ALA A 366 19.29 -23.14 -10.32
N ALA A 367 18.33 -23.05 -9.40
CA ALA A 367 17.01 -23.68 -9.52
C ALA A 367 15.91 -22.76 -10.07
N GLY A 368 16.22 -21.49 -10.35
CA GLY A 368 15.25 -20.49 -10.81
C GLY A 368 15.65 -19.09 -10.38
N ALA A 369 14.95 -18.53 -9.38
CA ALA A 369 15.29 -17.23 -8.83
C ALA A 369 15.28 -17.24 -7.30
N LEU A 370 16.16 -16.46 -6.70
CA LEU A 370 16.22 -16.25 -5.27
C LEU A 370 15.65 -14.88 -4.91
N HIS A 371 14.75 -14.88 -3.93
CA HIS A 371 14.25 -13.68 -3.25
C HIS A 371 14.89 -13.58 -1.86
N PRO A 372 16.06 -12.91 -1.70
CA PRO A 372 16.84 -13.00 -0.47
C PRO A 372 16.15 -12.43 0.77
N ARG A 373 15.25 -11.45 0.57
CA ARG A 373 14.50 -10.78 1.65
C ARG A 373 13.17 -11.45 1.97
N ALA A 374 12.70 -12.35 1.11
CA ALA A 374 11.50 -13.13 1.35
C ALA A 374 11.77 -14.17 2.45
N GLY A 375 10.71 -14.81 2.94
CA GLY A 375 10.87 -15.84 3.95
C GLY A 375 9.56 -16.30 4.55
N VAL A 376 9.55 -16.53 5.86
CA VAL A 376 8.43 -17.12 6.56
C VAL A 376 7.95 -16.19 7.66
N VAL A 377 6.63 -15.98 7.71
CA VAL A 377 5.99 -15.36 8.87
C VAL A 377 5.35 -16.41 9.76
N ARG A 378 5.29 -16.13 11.06
CA ARG A 378 4.52 -16.93 12.02
C ARG A 378 3.17 -16.25 12.23
N PRO A 379 2.07 -16.78 11.65
CA PRO A 379 0.78 -16.11 11.64
C PRO A 379 0.31 -15.62 13.01
N ARG A 380 0.45 -16.45 14.06
CA ARG A 380 0.06 -16.04 15.40
C ARG A 380 0.84 -14.82 15.90
N ALA A 381 2.17 -14.84 15.77
CA ALA A 381 3.02 -13.71 16.16
C ALA A 381 2.71 -12.45 15.33
N VAL A 382 2.42 -12.61 14.04
CA VAL A 382 1.97 -11.49 13.19
C VAL A 382 0.67 -10.89 13.73
N LEU A 383 -0.34 -11.71 14.01
CA LEU A 383 -1.63 -11.23 14.52
C LEU A 383 -1.48 -10.55 15.89
N ASP A 384 -0.71 -11.15 16.79
CA ASP A 384 -0.44 -10.57 18.12
C ASP A 384 0.28 -9.21 17.98
N ALA A 385 1.25 -9.09 17.05
CA ALA A 385 1.98 -7.84 16.80
C ALA A 385 1.16 -6.76 16.06
N LEU A 386 0.19 -7.14 15.23
CA LEU A 386 -0.71 -6.21 14.55
C LEU A 386 -1.89 -5.75 15.42
N LEU A 387 -2.36 -6.62 16.33
CA LEU A 387 -3.47 -6.34 17.24
C LEU A 387 -3.00 -5.79 18.60
N ASN A 388 -1.70 -5.54 18.76
CA ASN A 388 -1.16 -4.93 19.98
C ASN A 388 -1.82 -3.56 20.23
N GLY A 389 -2.40 -3.37 21.42
CA GLY A 389 -3.10 -2.15 21.81
C GLY A 389 -4.51 -2.00 21.22
N VAL A 390 -5.07 -3.04 20.59
CA VAL A 390 -6.43 -3.04 20.01
C VAL A 390 -7.43 -3.72 20.95
N ASP A 391 -8.65 -3.19 21.09
CA ASP A 391 -9.76 -3.88 21.76
C ASP A 391 -10.25 -5.04 20.87
N VAL A 392 -9.89 -6.28 21.23
CA VAL A 392 -10.28 -7.49 20.48
C VAL A 392 -11.29 -8.30 21.29
N ARG A 393 -12.51 -8.39 20.78
CA ARG A 393 -13.62 -9.12 21.41
C ARG A 393 -13.85 -10.44 20.70
N CYS A 394 -13.35 -11.52 21.30
CA CYS A 394 -13.52 -12.88 20.80
C CYS A 394 -14.86 -13.50 21.26
N SER A 395 -15.27 -14.58 20.61
CA SER A 395 -16.56 -15.25 20.83
C SER A 395 -17.77 -14.32 20.63
N VAL A 396 -17.64 -13.33 19.76
CA VAL A 396 -18.72 -12.40 19.39
C VAL A 396 -18.98 -12.50 17.89
N CYS A 397 -20.07 -13.18 17.52
CA CYS A 397 -20.50 -13.28 16.13
C CYS A 397 -21.42 -12.11 15.76
N ILE A 398 -20.93 -11.20 14.92
CA ILE A 398 -21.76 -10.14 14.33
C ILE A 398 -22.66 -10.75 13.25
N ALA A 399 -23.97 -10.69 13.46
CA ALA A 399 -24.95 -11.29 12.57
C ALA A 399 -25.58 -10.29 11.60
N SER A 400 -25.73 -9.02 12.00
CA SER A 400 -26.31 -7.99 11.14
C SER A 400 -25.77 -6.59 11.44
N LEU A 401 -25.99 -5.67 10.49
CA LEU A 401 -25.58 -4.28 10.52
C LEU A 401 -26.77 -3.39 10.22
N SER A 402 -27.01 -2.37 11.03
CA SER A 402 -28.01 -1.33 10.77
C SER A 402 -27.35 0.03 10.70
N ARG A 403 -27.74 0.85 9.70
CA ARG A 403 -27.28 2.23 9.56
C ARG A 403 -28.27 3.19 10.22
N SER A 404 -27.74 4.15 10.95
CA SER A 404 -28.44 5.33 11.49
C SER A 404 -27.77 6.61 10.95
N PRO A 405 -28.35 7.81 11.17
CA PRO A 405 -27.68 9.07 10.83
C PRO A 405 -26.30 9.22 11.49
N ASP A 406 -26.16 8.74 12.73
CA ASP A 406 -24.95 8.90 13.55
C ASP A 406 -23.85 7.84 13.28
N GLY A 407 -24.14 6.85 12.42
CA GLY A 407 -23.20 5.78 12.06
C GLY A 407 -23.85 4.40 12.02
N TRP A 408 -23.05 3.38 12.32
CA TRP A 408 -23.42 1.97 12.23
C TRP A 408 -23.60 1.34 13.61
N THR A 409 -24.63 0.49 13.74
CA THR A 409 -24.82 -0.39 14.88
C THR A 409 -24.60 -1.84 14.45
N LEU A 410 -23.77 -2.56 15.20
CA LEU A 410 -23.49 -3.97 15.00
C LEU A 410 -24.34 -4.80 15.96
N HIS A 411 -24.99 -5.85 15.45
CA HIS A 411 -25.84 -6.74 16.23
C HIS A 411 -25.27 -8.15 16.28
N ASP A 412 -25.33 -8.79 17.44
CA ASP A 412 -24.93 -10.19 17.61
C ASP A 412 -25.98 -11.17 17.07
N ALA A 413 -25.72 -12.47 17.22
CA ALA A 413 -26.60 -13.55 16.78
C ALA A 413 -27.98 -13.55 17.46
N GLU A 414 -28.09 -12.96 18.66
CA GLU A 414 -29.35 -12.80 19.38
C GLU A 414 -30.07 -11.48 19.03
N GLY A 415 -29.50 -10.67 18.12
CA GLY A 415 -30.06 -9.39 17.70
C GLY A 415 -29.82 -8.25 18.70
N ARG A 416 -28.90 -8.42 19.65
CA ARG A 416 -28.53 -7.36 20.61
C ARG A 416 -27.47 -6.45 20.00
N ALA A 417 -27.62 -5.15 20.21
CA ALA A 417 -26.60 -4.18 19.83
C ALA A 417 -25.34 -4.37 20.68
N VAL A 418 -24.20 -4.62 20.04
CA VAL A 418 -22.90 -4.84 20.71
C VAL A 418 -21.89 -3.73 20.51
N CYS A 419 -22.10 -2.87 19.50
CA CYS A 419 -21.23 -1.74 19.20
C CYS A 419 -21.93 -0.70 18.33
N GLU A 420 -21.63 0.57 18.60
CA GLU A 420 -21.85 1.68 17.68
C GLU A 420 -20.49 2.16 17.16
N ALA A 421 -20.42 2.52 15.89
CA ALA A 421 -19.19 2.95 15.22
C ALA A 421 -19.50 3.92 14.07
N SER A 422 -18.63 4.91 13.84
CA SER A 422 -18.77 5.81 12.69
C SER A 422 -18.46 5.10 11.37
N ALA A 423 -17.62 4.06 11.41
CA ALA A 423 -17.33 3.21 10.26
C ALA A 423 -17.17 1.74 10.64
N VAL A 424 -17.45 0.85 9.69
CA VAL A 424 -17.33 -0.61 9.83
C VAL A 424 -16.48 -1.18 8.71
N VAL A 425 -15.57 -2.09 9.04
CA VAL A 425 -14.78 -2.85 8.05
C VAL A 425 -15.13 -4.33 8.14
N ILE A 426 -15.68 -4.89 7.08
CA ILE A 426 -15.96 -6.33 6.96
C ILE A 426 -14.70 -7.02 6.44
N ALA A 427 -14.03 -7.79 7.32
CA ALA A 427 -12.76 -8.45 7.07
C ALA A 427 -12.75 -9.94 7.52
N ASN A 428 -13.92 -10.58 7.49
CA ASN A 428 -14.20 -11.89 8.07
C ASN A 428 -13.99 -13.08 7.10
N GLY A 429 -13.09 -12.94 6.12
CA GLY A 429 -12.62 -14.05 5.27
C GLY A 429 -13.73 -14.76 4.51
N ALA A 430 -13.91 -16.06 4.74
CA ALA A 430 -14.94 -16.87 4.05
C ALA A 430 -16.37 -16.43 4.35
N ALA A 431 -16.58 -15.65 5.42
CA ALA A 431 -17.87 -15.11 5.81
C ALA A 431 -18.18 -13.73 5.18
N LEU A 432 -17.37 -13.25 4.24
CA LEU A 432 -17.47 -11.89 3.67
C LEU A 432 -18.81 -11.62 2.98
N ALA A 433 -19.45 -12.63 2.38
CA ALA A 433 -20.75 -12.51 1.71
C ALA A 433 -21.95 -12.85 2.62
N ARG A 434 -21.81 -12.86 3.96
CA ARG A 434 -22.92 -13.18 4.88
C ARG A 434 -23.86 -12.01 5.17
N PHE A 435 -23.42 -10.78 4.98
CA PHE A 435 -24.20 -9.59 5.31
C PHE A 435 -25.09 -9.16 4.13
N SER A 436 -26.21 -8.51 4.42
CA SER A 436 -27.14 -8.05 3.39
C SER A 436 -26.45 -7.09 2.41
N GLN A 437 -25.52 -6.26 2.88
CA GLN A 437 -24.75 -5.30 2.08
C GLN A 437 -23.69 -5.96 1.17
N THR A 438 -23.28 -7.20 1.44
CA THR A 438 -22.16 -7.87 0.75
C THR A 438 -22.48 -9.23 0.16
N ARG A 439 -23.71 -9.75 0.31
CA ARG A 439 -24.12 -11.08 -0.19
C ARG A 439 -24.00 -11.27 -1.70
N TRP A 440 -24.00 -10.18 -2.46
CA TRP A 440 -23.85 -10.17 -3.92
C TRP A 440 -22.40 -10.36 -4.41
N LEU A 441 -21.41 -10.30 -3.51
CA LEU A 441 -20.00 -10.43 -3.88
C LEU A 441 -19.71 -11.80 -4.54
N PRO A 442 -19.04 -11.84 -5.69
CA PRO A 442 -18.74 -13.10 -6.37
C PRO A 442 -17.51 -13.76 -5.74
N LEU A 443 -17.70 -14.46 -4.61
CA LEU A 443 -16.61 -15.13 -3.91
C LEU A 443 -16.43 -16.57 -4.40
N GLU A 444 -15.18 -16.96 -4.59
CA GLU A 444 -14.76 -18.35 -4.82
C GLU A 444 -14.06 -18.89 -3.58
N TYR A 445 -14.38 -20.13 -3.20
CA TYR A 445 -13.77 -20.80 -2.05
C TYR A 445 -12.86 -21.93 -2.48
N SER A 446 -11.72 -22.03 -1.82
CA SER A 446 -10.82 -23.18 -1.94
C SER A 446 -10.37 -23.63 -0.57
N ARG A 447 -10.54 -24.93 -0.29
CA ARG A 447 -9.95 -25.56 0.86
C ARG A 447 -8.49 -25.85 0.56
N GLY A 448 -7.62 -25.50 1.49
CA GLY A 448 -6.21 -25.84 1.41
C GLY A 448 -5.73 -26.45 2.71
N GLN A 449 -5.00 -27.57 2.59
CA GLN A 449 -4.36 -28.25 3.70
C GLN A 449 -2.85 -28.05 3.64
N VAL A 450 -2.25 -27.72 4.78
CA VAL A 450 -0.80 -27.70 5.00
C VAL A 450 -0.42 -28.77 6.01
N GLU A 451 0.80 -29.26 5.90
CA GLU A 451 1.43 -30.14 6.88
C GLU A 451 2.55 -29.38 7.58
N HIS A 452 2.72 -29.63 8.88
CA HIS A 452 3.92 -29.23 9.60
C HIS A 452 4.42 -30.35 10.50
N GLY A 453 5.73 -30.39 10.72
CA GLY A 453 6.34 -31.34 11.63
C GLY A 453 7.85 -31.45 11.48
N PRO A 454 8.48 -32.29 12.31
CA PRO A 454 9.92 -32.44 12.35
C PRO A 454 10.45 -33.24 11.15
N LEU A 455 11.75 -33.07 10.92
CA LEU A 455 12.55 -33.85 10.00
C LEU A 455 13.87 -34.27 10.66
N ASP A 456 14.55 -35.27 10.10
CA ASP A 456 15.88 -35.67 10.52
C ASP A 456 16.93 -34.66 10.01
N GLY A 457 17.78 -34.17 10.92
CA GLY A 457 18.80 -33.16 10.63
C GLY A 457 18.24 -31.74 10.54
N ALA A 458 19.01 -30.84 9.94
CA ALA A 458 18.64 -29.42 9.85
C ALA A 458 17.53 -29.17 8.79
N PRO A 459 16.63 -28.20 9.04
CA PRO A 459 15.69 -27.71 8.02
C PRO A 459 16.42 -27.04 6.86
N PRO A 460 15.76 -26.83 5.71
CA PRO A 460 16.39 -26.14 4.58
C PRO A 460 16.75 -24.69 4.93
N ALA A 461 17.90 -24.22 4.41
CA ALA A 461 18.36 -22.85 4.65
C ALA A 461 17.46 -21.79 3.99
N HIS A 462 16.91 -22.12 2.82
CA HIS A 462 15.93 -21.30 2.09
C HIS A 462 14.59 -22.02 2.03
N ALA A 463 13.50 -21.27 2.00
CA ALA A 463 12.21 -21.84 1.59
C ALA A 463 12.22 -22.07 0.07
N LEU A 464 11.44 -23.05 -0.37
CA LEU A 464 11.32 -23.46 -1.77
C LEU A 464 9.86 -23.29 -2.22
N SER A 465 9.62 -22.70 -3.39
CA SER A 465 8.30 -22.49 -3.97
C SER A 465 8.27 -22.97 -5.43
N GLY A 466 7.23 -23.71 -5.81
CA GLY A 466 6.98 -24.27 -7.15
C GLY A 466 5.55 -24.85 -7.21
N ASP A 467 5.39 -26.12 -7.64
CA ASP A 467 4.14 -26.93 -7.48
C ASP A 467 3.90 -27.28 -6.00
N GLY A 468 3.65 -26.24 -5.20
CA GLY A 468 3.65 -26.27 -3.74
C GLY A 468 4.81 -25.47 -3.14
N TYR A 469 5.02 -25.64 -1.84
CA TYR A 469 6.12 -25.01 -1.13
C TYR A 469 6.57 -25.86 0.05
N VAL A 470 7.81 -25.66 0.46
CA VAL A 470 8.35 -26.12 1.73
C VAL A 470 9.19 -25.01 2.35
N ALA A 471 9.04 -24.78 3.65
CA ALA A 471 9.74 -23.72 4.33
C ALA A 471 10.19 -24.16 5.74
N PRO A 472 11.32 -23.63 6.24
CA PRO A 472 11.75 -23.86 7.61
C PRO A 472 10.75 -23.23 8.59
N PHE A 473 10.53 -23.91 9.72
CA PHE A 473 9.72 -23.45 10.84
C PHE A 473 10.36 -23.87 12.16
N GLY A 474 11.24 -23.02 12.71
CA GLY A 474 12.14 -23.41 13.79
C GLY A 474 13.01 -24.59 13.36
N ASP A 475 13.09 -25.63 14.18
CA ASP A 475 13.79 -26.89 13.86
C ASP A 475 12.92 -27.88 13.04
N SER A 476 11.78 -27.43 12.53
CA SER A 476 10.81 -28.21 11.76
C SER A 476 10.58 -27.61 10.36
N ILE A 477 9.66 -28.21 9.61
CA ILE A 477 9.22 -27.68 8.31
C ILE A 477 7.70 -27.49 8.28
N VAL A 478 7.27 -26.58 7.42
CA VAL A 478 5.90 -26.51 6.90
C VAL A 478 5.95 -26.78 5.39
N PHE A 479 4.98 -27.53 4.87
CA PHE A 479 4.88 -27.76 3.43
C PHE A 479 3.43 -27.94 2.99
N GLY A 480 3.19 -27.76 1.69
CA GLY A 480 1.87 -27.84 1.09
C GLY A 480 1.73 -26.91 -0.11
N ALA A 481 0.54 -26.51 -0.50
CA ALA A 481 -0.74 -26.89 0.09
C ALA A 481 -1.71 -27.34 -1.00
N THR A 482 -2.66 -28.20 -0.63
CA THR A 482 -3.76 -28.54 -1.53
C THR A 482 -4.58 -27.30 -1.91
N PHE A 483 -5.29 -27.41 -3.03
CA PHE A 483 -6.14 -26.36 -3.59
C PHE A 483 -7.46 -26.96 -4.10
N ASP A 484 -8.31 -27.36 -3.17
CA ASP A 484 -9.58 -28.03 -3.49
C ASP A 484 -10.69 -26.98 -3.60
N ARG A 485 -11.18 -26.71 -4.82
CA ARG A 485 -12.32 -25.80 -5.01
C ARG A 485 -13.56 -26.38 -4.34
N THR A 486 -14.31 -25.54 -3.62
CA THR A 486 -15.51 -25.98 -2.92
C THR A 486 -16.62 -24.94 -3.00
N VAL A 487 -17.87 -25.41 -2.93
CA VAL A 487 -19.07 -24.59 -2.71
C VAL A 487 -19.53 -24.65 -1.26
N ASP A 488 -19.03 -25.62 -0.49
CA ASP A 488 -19.29 -25.80 0.94
C ASP A 488 -17.98 -25.62 1.73
N PRO A 489 -17.80 -24.48 2.42
CA PRO A 489 -16.52 -24.09 3.01
C PRO A 489 -16.25 -24.79 4.35
N VAL A 490 -16.02 -26.10 4.34
CA VAL A 490 -15.63 -26.89 5.52
C VAL A 490 -14.10 -27.00 5.65
N ALA A 491 -13.56 -26.61 6.83
CA ALA A 491 -12.13 -26.53 7.11
C ALA A 491 -11.58 -27.76 7.86
N GLU A 492 -11.94 -28.97 7.43
CA GLU A 492 -11.48 -30.21 8.06
C GLU A 492 -10.25 -30.77 7.36
N ALA A 493 -9.27 -31.28 8.11
CA ALA A 493 -8.09 -31.94 7.54
C ALA A 493 -8.37 -33.42 7.23
N ASP A 494 -7.75 -33.96 6.19
CA ASP A 494 -7.92 -35.35 5.78
C ASP A 494 -6.63 -36.01 5.28
N ALA A 495 -6.62 -37.34 5.27
CA ALA A 495 -5.47 -38.16 4.90
C ALA A 495 -5.14 -38.12 3.40
N SER A 496 -6.14 -37.94 2.52
CA SER A 496 -5.92 -37.87 1.07
C SER A 496 -5.18 -36.58 0.69
N SER A 497 -5.55 -35.47 1.31
CA SER A 497 -4.88 -34.17 1.17
C SER A 497 -3.44 -34.23 1.69
N ARG A 498 -3.20 -34.92 2.82
CA ARG A 498 -1.84 -35.17 3.31
C ARG A 498 -1.00 -35.98 2.32
N ALA A 499 -1.56 -37.03 1.73
CA ALA A 499 -0.88 -37.83 0.73
C ALA A 499 -0.50 -37.00 -0.52
N ARG A 500 -1.38 -36.08 -0.96
CA ARG A 500 -1.08 -35.14 -2.06
C ARG A 500 0.04 -34.17 -1.70
N ASN A 501 0.02 -33.59 -0.49
CA ASN A 501 1.08 -32.70 0.00
C ASN A 501 2.44 -33.42 0.06
N LEU A 502 2.49 -34.68 0.53
CA LEU A 502 3.71 -35.48 0.56
C LEU A 502 4.23 -35.78 -0.85
N ALA A 503 3.34 -36.10 -1.80
CA ALA A 503 3.71 -36.34 -3.19
C ALA A 503 4.26 -35.07 -3.87
N GLN A 504 3.70 -33.90 -3.55
CA GLN A 504 4.22 -32.60 -4.00
C GLN A 504 5.60 -32.33 -3.41
N LEU A 505 5.77 -32.51 -2.10
CA LEU A 505 7.08 -32.35 -1.43
C LEU A 505 8.15 -33.26 -2.05
N ALA A 506 7.81 -34.52 -2.35
CA ALA A 506 8.73 -35.46 -2.98
C ALA A 506 9.18 -35.04 -4.38
N ARG A 507 8.37 -34.29 -5.14
CA ARG A 507 8.76 -33.71 -6.42
C ARG A 507 9.59 -32.45 -6.25
N LEU A 508 9.16 -31.55 -5.36
CA LEU A 508 9.77 -30.25 -5.13
C LEU A 508 11.15 -30.35 -4.47
N ALA A 509 11.29 -31.22 -3.46
CA ALA A 509 12.50 -31.35 -2.65
C ALA A 509 12.70 -32.80 -2.15
N PRO A 510 13.17 -33.72 -3.00
CA PRO A 510 13.33 -35.14 -2.67
C PRO A 510 14.15 -35.40 -1.39
N ASP A 511 15.25 -34.66 -1.21
CA ASP A 511 16.15 -34.81 -0.04
C ASP A 511 15.52 -34.35 1.27
N ILE A 512 14.58 -33.39 1.21
CA ILE A 512 13.80 -32.96 2.37
C ILE A 512 12.72 -33.99 2.66
N ALA A 513 12.01 -34.44 1.62
CA ALA A 513 10.95 -35.44 1.73
C ALA A 513 11.43 -36.73 2.41
N ALA A 514 12.64 -37.20 2.07
CA ALA A 514 13.24 -38.40 2.64
C ALA A 514 13.55 -38.31 4.14
N ARG A 515 13.61 -37.09 4.71
CA ARG A 515 13.95 -36.84 6.11
C ARG A 515 12.73 -36.54 6.98
N VAL A 516 11.53 -36.41 6.41
CA VAL A 516 10.32 -36.05 7.17
C VAL A 516 9.88 -37.20 8.08
N ARG A 517 9.60 -36.89 9.36
CA ARG A 517 9.04 -37.85 10.32
C ARG A 517 7.52 -37.89 10.20
N LEU A 518 7.02 -38.85 9.42
CA LEU A 518 5.61 -38.92 9.02
C LEU A 518 4.64 -39.12 10.19
N ASP A 519 5.06 -39.81 11.24
CA ASP A 519 4.29 -40.10 12.45
C ASP A 519 4.07 -38.86 13.34
N ALA A 520 4.94 -37.86 13.20
CA ALA A 520 4.89 -36.60 13.94
C ALA A 520 4.24 -35.44 13.16
N LEU A 521 3.71 -35.69 11.95
CA LEU A 521 3.08 -34.67 11.13
C LEU A 521 1.69 -34.25 11.65
N GLN A 522 1.48 -32.94 11.72
CA GLN A 522 0.18 -32.34 11.99
C GLN A 522 -0.35 -31.70 10.72
N SER A 523 -1.65 -31.89 10.46
CA SER A 523 -2.34 -31.27 9.33
C SER A 523 -3.20 -30.11 9.80
N ARG A 524 -3.26 -29.04 8.99
CA ARG A 524 -4.25 -28.00 9.14
C ARG A 524 -4.90 -27.70 7.81
N ALA A 525 -6.23 -27.75 7.77
CA ALA A 525 -7.02 -27.23 6.66
C ALA A 525 -7.59 -25.85 6.97
N GLY A 526 -7.76 -25.03 5.94
CA GLY A 526 -8.42 -23.74 6.01
C GLY A 526 -9.11 -23.39 4.70
N ILE A 527 -10.09 -22.47 4.76
CA ILE A 527 -10.80 -21.98 3.58
C ILE A 527 -10.22 -20.65 3.13
N ARG A 528 -9.62 -20.64 1.94
CA ARG A 528 -9.22 -19.41 1.26
C ARG A 528 -10.41 -18.86 0.49
N THR A 529 -10.51 -17.54 0.49
CA THR A 529 -11.50 -16.80 -0.29
C THR A 529 -10.79 -16.01 -1.36
N ALA A 530 -11.21 -16.17 -2.61
CA ALA A 530 -10.71 -15.43 -3.76
C ALA A 530 -11.87 -14.84 -4.55
N THR A 531 -11.54 -14.01 -5.52
CA THR A 531 -12.47 -13.54 -6.55
C THR A 531 -12.20 -14.26 -7.87
N PRO A 532 -13.14 -14.22 -8.84
CA PRO A 532 -12.95 -14.78 -10.17
C PRO A 532 -11.76 -14.21 -10.94
N ASP A 533 -11.40 -12.94 -10.67
CA ASP A 533 -10.26 -12.26 -11.29
C ASP A 533 -8.96 -12.34 -10.47
N ARG A 534 -8.98 -13.07 -9.34
CA ARG A 534 -7.85 -13.23 -8.41
C ARG A 534 -7.33 -11.93 -7.76
N ALA A 535 -7.89 -10.76 -8.08
CA ALA A 535 -7.57 -9.52 -7.40
C ALA A 535 -8.37 -9.42 -6.07
N PRO A 536 -7.80 -8.89 -4.99
CA PRO A 536 -8.52 -8.77 -3.73
C PRO A 536 -9.70 -7.79 -3.82
N LEU A 537 -10.54 -7.77 -2.79
CA LEU A 537 -11.60 -6.78 -2.57
C LEU A 537 -11.12 -5.83 -1.49
N ALA A 538 -10.97 -4.55 -1.80
CA ALA A 538 -10.57 -3.53 -0.84
C ALA A 538 -11.19 -2.17 -1.20
N GLY A 539 -12.10 -1.69 -0.36
CA GLY A 539 -12.69 -0.34 -0.49
C GLY A 539 -14.09 -0.22 0.06
N LEU A 540 -14.71 0.94 -0.18
CA LEU A 540 -16.10 1.22 0.20
C LEU A 540 -17.05 0.18 -0.42
N ALA A 541 -18.03 -0.26 0.38
CA ALA A 541 -19.06 -1.22 -0.04
C ALA A 541 -20.09 -0.52 -0.94
N PRO A 542 -20.18 -0.85 -2.24
CA PRO A 542 -21.19 -0.25 -3.10
C PRO A 542 -22.59 -0.76 -2.73
N ASP A 543 -23.59 0.11 -2.88
CA ASP A 543 -24.99 -0.29 -2.82
C ASP A 543 -25.34 -0.88 -4.19
N ALA A 544 -25.33 -2.21 -4.31
CA ALA A 544 -25.46 -2.88 -5.60
C ALA A 544 -26.75 -2.49 -6.35
N ALA A 545 -27.87 -2.35 -5.62
CA ALA A 545 -29.16 -2.02 -6.22
C ALA A 545 -29.16 -0.57 -6.74
N ALA A 546 -28.77 0.39 -5.91
CA ALA A 546 -28.72 1.80 -6.29
C ALA A 546 -27.65 2.07 -7.37
N PHE A 547 -26.49 1.40 -7.28
CA PHE A 547 -25.42 1.50 -8.27
C PHE A 547 -25.89 1.02 -9.64
N ASN A 548 -26.54 -0.15 -9.71
CA ASN A 548 -27.07 -0.68 -10.96
C ASN A 548 -28.17 0.22 -11.54
N ALA A 549 -29.05 0.78 -10.71
CA ALA A 549 -30.09 1.70 -11.16
C ALA A 549 -29.49 2.97 -11.79
N ARG A 550 -28.52 3.60 -11.13
CA ARG A 550 -27.83 4.81 -11.63
C ARG A 550 -27.09 4.53 -12.94
N HIS A 551 -26.38 3.40 -13.01
CA HIS A 551 -25.49 3.09 -14.12
C HIS A 551 -26.08 2.12 -15.15
N ALA A 552 -27.40 1.95 -15.17
CA ALA A 552 -28.10 1.04 -16.09
C ALA A 552 -27.79 1.30 -17.58
N GLY A 553 -27.48 2.56 -17.93
CA GLY A 553 -27.06 2.97 -19.26
C GLY A 553 -25.83 2.21 -19.80
N LEU A 554 -24.96 1.70 -18.92
CA LEU A 554 -23.79 0.90 -19.29
C LEU A 554 -24.19 -0.40 -20.03
N MET A 555 -25.39 -0.94 -19.78
CA MET A 555 -25.90 -2.12 -20.49
C MET A 555 -26.14 -1.84 -21.98
N GLN A 556 -26.43 -0.59 -22.35
CA GLN A 556 -26.61 -0.17 -23.74
C GLN A 556 -25.38 0.56 -24.30
N GLY A 557 -24.21 0.43 -23.66
CA GLY A 557 -22.97 1.07 -24.10
C GLY A 557 -22.95 2.59 -23.91
N ARG A 558 -23.90 3.18 -23.16
CA ARG A 558 -23.89 4.62 -22.85
C ARG A 558 -22.78 4.96 -21.85
N PRO A 559 -22.24 6.20 -21.86
CA PRO A 559 -21.29 6.64 -20.85
C PRO A 559 -21.84 6.53 -19.42
N ALA A 560 -20.96 6.30 -18.45
CA ALA A 560 -21.33 6.30 -17.04
C ALA A 560 -21.76 7.70 -16.56
N GLN A 561 -22.77 7.77 -15.70
CA GLN A 561 -23.21 9.01 -15.08
C GLN A 561 -22.24 9.41 -13.95
N ARG A 562 -21.60 10.58 -14.05
CA ARG A 562 -20.52 11.04 -13.14
C ARG A 562 -20.76 12.43 -12.53
N ASP A 563 -22.01 12.86 -12.58
CA ASP A 563 -22.53 14.13 -12.06
C ASP A 563 -22.66 14.17 -10.53
N ALA A 564 -22.66 13.01 -9.87
CA ALA A 564 -22.56 12.88 -8.41
C ALA A 564 -21.86 11.56 -8.04
N PRO A 565 -21.47 11.36 -6.77
CA PRO A 565 -20.81 10.12 -6.33
C PRO A 565 -21.60 8.86 -6.67
N SER A 566 -20.88 7.78 -7.01
CA SER A 566 -21.49 6.47 -7.22
C SER A 566 -22.12 5.94 -5.91
N PRO A 567 -23.33 5.34 -5.96
CA PRO A 567 -24.02 4.85 -4.77
C PRO A 567 -23.21 3.81 -4.00
N ALA A 568 -23.09 4.02 -2.69
CA ALA A 568 -22.37 3.17 -1.77
C ALA A 568 -22.95 3.26 -0.35
N HIS A 569 -22.71 2.24 0.45
CA HIS A 569 -22.96 2.26 1.88
C HIS A 569 -21.85 3.08 2.55
N GLU A 570 -22.14 4.35 2.81
CA GLU A 570 -21.19 5.25 3.47
C GLU A 570 -20.67 4.65 4.79
N GLY A 571 -19.39 4.82 5.09
CA GLY A 571 -18.75 4.29 6.29
C GLY A 571 -18.65 2.76 6.37
N LEU A 572 -19.07 2.01 5.35
CA LEU A 572 -18.93 0.55 5.30
C LEU A 572 -17.87 0.14 4.28
N TYR A 573 -16.82 -0.53 4.75
CA TYR A 573 -15.69 -0.95 3.93
C TYR A 573 -15.53 -2.46 3.91
N ILE A 574 -14.93 -2.97 2.85
CA ILE A 574 -14.68 -4.39 2.62
C ILE A 574 -13.18 -4.61 2.49
N LEU A 575 -12.65 -5.62 3.18
CA LEU A 575 -11.32 -6.16 2.91
C LEU A 575 -11.35 -7.69 2.90
N GLY A 576 -11.21 -8.29 1.72
CA GLY A 576 -11.21 -9.75 1.60
C GLY A 576 -10.81 -10.25 0.21
N GLY A 577 -11.12 -11.50 -0.10
CA GLY A 577 -10.71 -12.12 -1.37
C GLY A 577 -9.19 -12.26 -1.53
N LEU A 578 -8.44 -12.37 -0.42
CA LEU A 578 -6.98 -12.33 -0.42
C LEU A 578 -6.29 -13.60 -0.98
N GLY A 579 -7.06 -14.63 -1.31
CA GLY A 579 -6.55 -15.90 -1.81
C GLY A 579 -5.51 -16.53 -0.87
N ALA A 580 -4.41 -17.02 -1.46
CA ALA A 580 -3.29 -17.60 -0.73
C ALA A 580 -2.20 -16.58 -0.33
N ARG A 581 -2.42 -15.28 -0.56
CA ARG A 581 -1.38 -14.23 -0.40
C ARG A 581 -1.74 -13.20 0.67
N GLY A 582 -2.56 -13.59 1.64
CA GLY A 582 -3.07 -12.69 2.69
C GLY A 582 -1.99 -11.98 3.50
N PHE A 583 -0.89 -12.65 3.85
CA PHE A 583 0.20 -12.02 4.59
C PHE A 583 1.00 -11.00 3.76
N ALA A 584 1.13 -11.20 2.45
CA ALA A 584 1.74 -10.20 1.57
C ALA A 584 0.81 -9.01 1.31
N LEU A 585 -0.50 -9.25 1.16
CA LEU A 585 -1.48 -8.23 0.80
C LEU A 585 -2.01 -7.41 1.99
N GLY A 586 -2.16 -8.05 3.15
CA GLY A 586 -2.82 -7.50 4.33
C GLY A 586 -2.31 -6.11 4.73
N PRO A 587 -1.00 -5.93 4.98
CA PRO A 587 -0.46 -4.66 5.45
C PRO A 587 -0.80 -3.46 4.55
N LEU A 588 -0.55 -3.56 3.23
CA LEU A 588 -0.82 -2.47 2.30
C LEU A 588 -2.32 -2.23 2.11
N LEU A 589 -3.14 -3.28 2.04
CA LEU A 589 -4.58 -3.11 1.89
C LEU A 589 -5.22 -2.55 3.16
N GLY A 590 -4.70 -2.90 4.35
CA GLY A 590 -5.08 -2.28 5.61
C GLY A 590 -4.77 -0.79 5.63
N GLU A 591 -3.56 -0.41 5.20
CA GLU A 591 -3.13 0.99 5.05
C GLU A 591 -4.00 1.76 4.05
N ARG A 592 -4.40 1.13 2.94
CA ARG A 592 -5.33 1.71 1.95
C ARG A 592 -6.73 1.94 2.52
N ILE A 593 -7.29 0.99 3.26
CA ILE A 593 -8.60 1.16 3.93
C ILE A 593 -8.53 2.28 4.97
N ALA A 594 -7.48 2.29 5.80
CA ALA A 594 -7.28 3.33 6.81
C ALA A 594 -7.12 4.72 6.17
N SER A 595 -6.35 4.81 5.08
CA SER A 595 -6.18 6.07 4.33
C SER A 595 -7.49 6.56 3.74
N GLU A 596 -8.35 5.68 3.20
CA GLU A 596 -9.67 6.06 2.70
C GLU A 596 -10.59 6.54 3.83
N ILE A 597 -10.70 5.81 4.94
CA ILE A 597 -11.47 6.22 6.14
C ILE A 597 -10.98 7.58 6.63
N CYS A 598 -9.69 7.85 6.50
CA CYS A 598 -9.06 9.06 7.00
C CYS A 598 -9.00 10.23 5.98
N ALA A 599 -9.59 10.07 4.80
CA ALA A 599 -9.50 11.05 3.72
C ALA A 599 -8.05 11.47 3.37
N GLU A 600 -7.11 10.53 3.44
CA GLU A 600 -5.68 10.75 3.22
C GLU A 600 -5.25 10.38 1.80
N PRO A 601 -4.10 10.93 1.32
CA PRO A 601 -3.50 10.47 0.07
C PRO A 601 -3.30 8.95 0.05
N GLN A 602 -3.53 8.32 -1.10
CA GLN A 602 -3.39 6.87 -1.26
C GLN A 602 -1.94 6.47 -1.58
N ALA A 603 -1.52 5.30 -1.07
CA ALA A 603 -0.21 4.68 -1.37
C ALA A 603 -0.30 3.63 -2.49
N LEU A 604 -1.31 3.74 -3.36
CA LEU A 604 -1.54 2.89 -4.52
C LEU A 604 -1.91 3.77 -5.70
N ASP A 605 -1.47 3.41 -6.90
CA ASP A 605 -1.89 4.10 -8.11
C ASP A 605 -3.35 3.78 -8.46
N GLN A 606 -4.00 4.67 -9.22
CA GLN A 606 -5.39 4.56 -9.61
C GLN A 606 -5.70 3.22 -10.30
N GLY A 607 -4.78 2.68 -11.10
CA GLY A 607 -4.96 1.38 -11.76
C GLY A 607 -5.05 0.22 -10.76
N ALA A 608 -4.22 0.23 -9.71
CA ALA A 608 -4.29 -0.72 -8.62
C ALA A 608 -5.56 -0.53 -7.76
N LEU A 609 -5.94 0.72 -7.46
CA LEU A 609 -7.17 1.05 -6.72
C LEU A 609 -8.42 0.56 -7.47
N ASP A 610 -8.48 0.75 -8.78
CA ASP A 610 -9.59 0.32 -9.62
C ASP A 610 -9.68 -1.20 -9.68
N ALA A 611 -8.53 -1.89 -9.72
CA ALA A 611 -8.46 -3.34 -9.79
C ALA A 611 -8.95 -4.04 -8.51
N ILE A 612 -8.87 -3.36 -7.35
CA ILE A 612 -9.29 -3.92 -6.05
C ILE A 612 -10.65 -3.42 -5.57
N ASN A 613 -11.20 -2.37 -6.19
CA ASN A 613 -12.48 -1.79 -5.77
C ASN A 613 -13.62 -2.82 -5.91
N PRO A 614 -14.49 -3.02 -4.90
CA PRO A 614 -15.59 -3.99 -4.99
C PRO A 614 -16.58 -3.72 -6.13
N ALA A 615 -16.83 -2.46 -6.48
CA ALA A 615 -17.79 -2.08 -7.52
C ALA A 615 -17.35 -2.49 -8.94
N ARG A 616 -16.09 -2.92 -9.15
CA ARG A 616 -15.61 -3.41 -10.44
C ARG A 616 -16.46 -4.57 -10.97
N PHE A 617 -17.01 -5.41 -10.08
CA PHE A 617 -17.86 -6.53 -10.47
C PHE A 617 -19.24 -6.06 -10.92
N LEU A 618 -19.81 -5.03 -10.31
CA LEU A 618 -21.07 -4.42 -10.75
C LEU A 618 -20.92 -3.82 -12.16
N ILE A 619 -19.82 -3.10 -12.41
CA ILE A 619 -19.52 -2.54 -13.75
C ILE A 619 -19.41 -3.65 -14.79
N ARG A 620 -18.65 -4.72 -14.50
CA ARG A 620 -18.50 -5.87 -15.41
C ARG A 620 -19.81 -6.63 -15.62
N ALA A 621 -20.68 -6.67 -14.60
CA ALA A 621 -21.99 -7.31 -14.67
C ALA A 621 -22.94 -6.50 -15.57
N LEU A 622 -23.01 -5.18 -15.38
CA LEU A 622 -23.77 -4.26 -16.23
C LEU A 622 -23.31 -4.32 -17.69
N LYS A 623 -22.00 -4.23 -17.95
CA LYS A 623 -21.45 -4.31 -19.32
C LYS A 623 -21.74 -5.65 -20.03
N ARG A 624 -21.99 -6.73 -19.27
CA ARG A 624 -22.38 -8.05 -19.81
C ARG A 624 -23.90 -8.25 -19.89
N GLY A 625 -24.69 -7.26 -19.53
CA GLY A 625 -26.15 -7.36 -19.48
C GLY A 625 -26.69 -8.30 -18.41
N ARG A 626 -25.91 -8.56 -17.34
CA ARG A 626 -26.25 -9.49 -16.25
C ARG A 626 -26.10 -8.81 -14.88
N PRO A 627 -26.88 -7.76 -14.57
CA PRO A 627 -26.75 -7.04 -13.31
C PRO A 627 -26.95 -7.99 -12.12
N VAL A 628 -26.09 -7.85 -11.09
CA VAL A 628 -26.20 -8.63 -9.85
C VAL A 628 -27.16 -7.91 -8.92
N SER A 629 -28.24 -8.57 -8.49
CA SER A 629 -29.14 -8.03 -7.46
C SER A 629 -28.53 -8.20 -6.08
N GLY A 630 -28.72 -7.17 -5.24
CA GLY A 630 -28.20 -7.09 -3.87
C GLY A 630 -28.58 -8.25 -3.01
#